data_AF-A0A1Y3TP26-F1
#
_entry.id   AF-A0A1Y3TP26-F1
#
_cell.length_a   1.000
_cell.length_b   1.000
_cell.length_c   1.000
_cell.angle_alpha   90.00
_cell.angle_beta   90.00
_cell.angle_gamma   90.00
#
_symmetry.space_group_name_H-M   'P 1'
#
loop_
_entity.id
_entity.type
_entity.pdbx_description
1 polymer ?
#
loop_
_entity_poly.entity_id
_entity_poly.type
_entity_poly.pdbx_seq_one_letter_code
_entity_poly.pdbx_strand_id
1 'polypeptide(L)'
;MIGTLGPNLIFTVSDDYVLTFDGMTRDVSGRWATHETPGIKPRAEFLGPGLQSVSLPITLSAGLGVKPRRMLDLVEQMVETGDAEYLILGFRPVGKNRFRVTGSSETWDVIYNQGELARAKLTLTLEEYA
;
A
#
# COMPACT_ATOMS: atom_id res chain seq x y z
N MET A 1 -0.84 -11.07 -14.78
CA MET A 1 -1.35 -10.65 -13.46
C MET A 1 -0.39 -11.09 -12.38
N ILE A 2 0.09 -10.14 -11.57
CA ILE A 2 1.05 -10.36 -10.47
C ILE A 2 0.30 -10.41 -9.13
N GLY A 3 -0.68 -9.53 -8.96
CA GLY A 3 -1.46 -9.41 -7.74
C GLY A 3 -2.61 -8.43 -7.89
N THR A 4 -3.36 -8.23 -6.82
CA THR A 4 -4.50 -7.32 -6.78
C THR A 4 -4.74 -6.79 -5.38
N LEU A 5 -5.20 -5.56 -5.28
CA LEU A 5 -5.76 -4.96 -4.07
C LEU A 5 -7.24 -4.69 -4.36
N GLY A 6 -8.10 -5.60 -3.90
CA GLY A 6 -9.53 -5.59 -4.24
C GLY A 6 -9.77 -5.71 -5.75
N PRO A 7 -10.96 -5.30 -6.24
CA PRO A 7 -11.27 -5.28 -7.67
C PRO A 7 -10.70 -4.07 -8.41
N ASN A 8 -10.37 -2.99 -7.70
CA ASN A 8 -10.06 -1.68 -8.30
C ASN A 8 -8.60 -1.54 -8.72
N LEU A 9 -7.67 -2.19 -8.03
CA LEU A 9 -6.24 -2.05 -8.30
C LEU A 9 -5.59 -3.40 -8.62
N ILE A 10 -5.41 -3.68 -9.91
CA ILE A 10 -4.85 -4.94 -10.41
C ILE A 10 -3.42 -4.73 -10.89
N PHE A 11 -2.46 -5.39 -10.25
CA PHE A 11 -1.07 -5.36 -10.66
C PHE A 11 -0.85 -6.36 -11.80
N THR A 12 -0.46 -5.85 -12.97
CA THR A 12 -0.23 -6.68 -14.15
C THR A 12 0.85 -6.11 -15.05
N VAL A 13 1.51 -7.00 -15.78
CA VAL A 13 2.53 -6.68 -16.76
C VAL A 13 2.13 -7.42 -18.04
N SER A 14 1.98 -6.66 -19.11
CA SER A 14 1.73 -7.10 -20.47
C SER A 14 2.50 -6.19 -21.43
N ASP A 15 2.55 -6.56 -22.71
CA ASP A 15 3.30 -5.81 -23.72
C ASP A 15 2.83 -4.35 -23.84
N ASP A 16 1.52 -4.11 -23.71
CA ASP A 16 0.92 -2.76 -23.84
C ASP A 16 0.67 -2.05 -22.51
N TYR A 17 0.82 -2.74 -21.37
CA TYR A 17 0.40 -2.22 -20.06
C TYR A 17 1.23 -2.77 -18.91
N VAL A 18 1.87 -1.90 -18.14
CA VAL A 18 2.69 -2.29 -16.99
C VAL A 18 2.30 -1.46 -15.77
N LEU A 19 1.59 -2.10 -14.83
CA LEU A 19 1.33 -1.58 -13.49
C LEU A 19 1.85 -2.57 -12.46
N THR A 20 3.00 -2.26 -11.88
CA THR A 20 3.66 -3.06 -10.85
C THR A 20 4.27 -2.16 -9.79
N PHE A 21 4.58 -2.72 -8.63
CA PHE A 21 5.35 -2.07 -7.58
C PHE A 21 6.82 -2.47 -7.67
N ASP A 22 7.71 -1.55 -7.28
CA ASP A 22 9.16 -1.76 -7.29
C ASP A 22 9.63 -2.65 -6.13
N GLY A 23 8.82 -2.73 -5.08
CA GLY A 23 9.03 -3.56 -3.91
C GLY A 23 7.85 -3.49 -2.94
N MET A 24 7.95 -4.21 -1.84
CA MET A 24 6.93 -4.21 -0.80
C MET A 24 7.60 -4.36 0.56
N THR A 25 7.23 -3.51 1.52
CA THR A 25 7.57 -3.69 2.94
C THR A 25 6.31 -4.04 3.73
N ARG A 26 6.44 -4.98 4.67
CA ARG A 26 5.36 -5.38 5.58
C ARG A 26 5.88 -5.40 7.00
N ASP A 27 5.22 -4.63 7.85
CA ASP A 27 5.52 -4.51 9.27
C ASP A 27 4.47 -5.26 10.08
N VAL A 28 4.93 -6.23 10.87
CA VAL A 28 4.09 -7.03 11.78
C VAL A 28 4.57 -6.78 13.19
N SER A 29 3.72 -6.16 14.01
CA SER A 29 4.07 -5.78 15.38
C SER A 29 3.23 -6.54 16.41
N GLY A 30 3.81 -6.76 17.59
CA GLY A 30 3.08 -7.21 18.78
C GLY A 30 2.97 -6.05 19.76
N ARG A 31 1.83 -5.92 20.45
CA ARG A 31 1.63 -4.90 21.47
C ARG A 31 2.10 -5.43 22.83
N TRP A 32 3.00 -4.68 23.45
CA TRP A 32 3.55 -5.00 24.77
C TRP A 32 3.41 -3.79 25.70
N ALA A 33 2.96 -4.03 26.94
CA ALA A 33 3.03 -3.04 28.02
C ALA A 33 4.26 -3.31 28.87
N THR A 34 5.07 -2.30 29.16
CA THR A 34 6.19 -2.43 30.09
C THR A 34 5.80 -1.85 31.43
N HIS A 35 5.88 -2.67 32.47
CA HIS A 35 5.64 -2.27 33.85
C HIS A 35 6.97 -2.03 34.53
N GLU A 36 7.24 -0.77 34.87
CA GLU A 36 8.45 -0.36 35.57
C GLU A 36 8.24 -0.47 37.09
N THR A 37 9.20 -1.08 37.78
CA THR A 37 9.22 -1.14 39.24
C THR A 37 10.58 -0.65 39.72
N PRO A 38 10.65 0.33 40.65
CA PRO A 38 11.92 0.89 41.10
C PRO A 38 12.88 -0.19 41.62
N GLY A 39 14.13 -0.17 41.15
CA GLY A 39 15.20 -1.04 41.62
C GLY A 39 15.22 -2.46 41.04
N ILE A 40 14.28 -2.82 40.15
CA ILE A 40 14.27 -4.12 39.47
C ILE A 40 14.09 -3.97 37.96
N LYS A 41 14.48 -5.00 37.21
CA LYS A 41 14.30 -5.00 35.75
C LYS A 41 12.80 -4.92 35.41
N PRO A 42 12.39 -4.00 34.52
CA PRO A 42 11.00 -3.89 34.08
C PRO A 42 10.47 -5.21 33.51
N ARG A 43 9.18 -5.47 33.74
CA ARG A 43 8.48 -6.65 33.21
C ARG A 43 7.61 -6.24 32.01
N ALA A 44 7.76 -6.95 30.90
CA ALA A 44 6.92 -6.76 29.73
C ALA A 44 5.75 -7.75 29.73
N GLU A 45 4.54 -7.25 29.50
CA GLU A 45 3.30 -8.00 29.39
C GLU A 45 2.79 -7.92 27.94
N PHE A 46 2.40 -9.06 27.37
CA PHE A 46 1.87 -9.11 26.01
C PHE A 46 0.38 -8.77 26.00
N LEU A 47 0.03 -7.68 25.32
CA LEU A 47 -1.35 -7.20 25.22
C LEU A 47 -2.12 -7.82 24.05
N GLY A 48 -1.41 -8.34 23.05
CA GLY A 48 -2.00 -8.89 21.83
C GLY A 48 -1.25 -8.48 20.55
N PRO A 49 -1.68 -8.97 19.38
CA PRO A 49 -1.11 -8.56 18.10
C PRO A 49 -1.40 -7.08 17.81
N GLY A 50 -0.44 -6.39 17.20
CA GLY A 50 -0.64 -5.07 16.59
C GLY A 50 -1.20 -5.21 15.17
N LEU A 51 -1.75 -4.12 14.65
CA LEU A 51 -2.17 -4.05 13.26
C LEU A 51 -0.93 -4.10 12.35
N GLN A 52 -1.03 -4.84 11.26
CA GLN A 52 0.03 -4.88 10.27
C GLN A 52 -0.04 -3.66 9.36
N SER A 53 1.12 -3.15 8.95
CA SER A 53 1.22 -2.12 7.93
C SER A 53 1.97 -2.63 6.71
N VAL A 54 1.60 -2.15 5.53
CA VAL A 54 2.24 -2.49 4.26
C VAL A 54 2.50 -1.21 3.49
N SER A 55 3.71 -1.07 2.93
CA SER A 55 4.05 0.02 2.01
C SER A 55 4.40 -0.52 0.63
N LEU A 56 3.81 0.08 -0.39
CA LEU A 56 3.95 -0.31 -1.80
C LEU A 56 4.36 0.90 -2.64
N PRO A 57 5.66 1.07 -2.94
CA PRO A 57 6.13 2.02 -3.94
C PRO A 57 5.81 1.52 -5.36
N ILE A 58 5.07 2.34 -6.10
CA ILE A 58 4.58 2.08 -7.46
C ILE A 58 5.09 3.21 -8.36
N THR A 59 5.67 2.85 -9.49
CA THR A 59 6.02 3.80 -10.54
C THR A 59 4.94 3.80 -11.62
N LEU A 60 4.28 4.95 -11.82
CA LEU A 60 3.27 5.17 -12.84
C LEU A 60 3.91 5.84 -14.06
N SER A 61 3.69 5.28 -15.26
CA SER A 61 4.20 5.86 -16.50
C SER A 61 3.22 5.73 -17.66
N ALA A 62 2.94 6.86 -18.32
CA ALA A 62 2.17 6.93 -19.56
C ALA A 62 2.81 6.14 -20.70
N GLY A 63 4.15 6.07 -20.74
CA GLY A 63 4.88 5.28 -21.72
C GLY A 63 4.68 3.77 -21.58
N LEU A 64 4.18 3.32 -20.42
CA LEU A 64 3.86 1.93 -20.12
C LEU A 64 2.36 1.65 -20.22
N GLY A 65 1.59 2.50 -20.91
CA GLY A 65 0.14 2.34 -21.11
C GLY A 65 -0.72 2.71 -19.91
N VAL A 66 -0.13 3.06 -18.77
CA VAL A 66 -0.87 3.50 -17.56
C VAL A 66 -1.19 4.97 -17.67
N LYS A 67 -2.44 5.38 -17.44
CA LYS A 67 -2.81 6.80 -17.34
C LYS A 67 -2.56 7.30 -15.92
N PRO A 68 -1.48 8.05 -15.61
CA PRO A 68 -1.09 8.30 -14.23
C PRO A 68 -2.16 9.10 -13.47
N ARG A 69 -2.69 10.19 -14.05
CA ARG A 69 -3.76 10.99 -13.42
C ARG A 69 -4.96 10.15 -12.97
N ARG A 70 -5.52 9.35 -13.88
CA ARG A 70 -6.68 8.50 -13.56
C ARG A 70 -6.39 7.47 -12.46
N MET A 71 -5.15 6.98 -12.41
CA MET A 71 -4.74 6.03 -11.38
C MET A 71 -4.61 6.72 -10.01
N LEU A 72 -4.09 7.95 -9.99
CA LEU A 72 -4.03 8.77 -8.78
C LEU A 72 -5.44 9.10 -8.27
N ASP A 73 -6.35 9.54 -9.15
CA ASP A 73 -7.76 9.81 -8.79
C ASP A 73 -8.45 8.56 -8.19
N LEU A 74 -8.18 7.38 -8.76
CA LEU A 74 -8.73 6.11 -8.25
C LEU A 74 -8.17 5.75 -6.87
N VAL A 75 -6.87 5.98 -6.66
CA VAL A 75 -6.21 5.75 -5.38
C VAL A 75 -6.72 6.73 -4.32
N GLU A 76 -6.86 8.00 -4.67
CA GLU A 76 -7.46 9.04 -3.82
C GLU A 76 -8.86 8.61 -3.39
N GLN A 77 -9.70 8.18 -4.34
CA GLN A 77 -11.03 7.68 -4.03
C GLN A 77 -10.99 6.50 -3.05
N MET A 78 -10.08 5.53 -3.23
CA MET A 78 -9.95 4.39 -2.32
C MET A 78 -9.53 4.80 -0.90
N VAL A 79 -8.70 5.83 -0.77
CA VAL A 79 -8.32 6.40 0.53
C VAL A 79 -9.53 7.09 1.18
N GLU A 80 -10.29 7.87 0.41
CA GLU A 80 -11.44 8.63 0.91
C GLU A 80 -12.67 7.76 1.24
N THR A 81 -12.91 6.69 0.49
CA THR A 81 -14.00 5.74 0.79
C THR A 81 -13.69 4.87 2.00
N GLY A 82 -12.39 4.68 2.31
CA GLY A 82 -11.95 3.82 3.40
C GLY A 82 -12.18 2.34 3.13
N ASP A 83 -12.19 1.93 1.85
CA ASP A 83 -12.46 0.55 1.47
C ASP A 83 -11.39 -0.41 2.02
N ALA A 84 -11.86 -1.48 2.69
CA ALA A 84 -11.01 -2.53 3.23
C ALA A 84 -11.07 -3.77 2.33
N GLU A 85 -9.97 -4.08 1.67
CA GLU A 85 -9.88 -5.10 0.62
C GLU A 85 -8.73 -6.09 0.84
N TYR A 86 -8.80 -7.25 0.19
CA TYR A 86 -7.70 -8.21 0.26
C TYR A 86 -6.56 -7.82 -0.68
N LEU A 87 -5.35 -7.77 -0.13
CA LEU A 87 -4.13 -7.71 -0.92
C LEU A 87 -3.68 -9.14 -1.24
N ILE A 88 -3.73 -9.49 -2.52
CA ILE A 88 -3.37 -10.82 -3.03
C ILE A 88 -2.17 -10.68 -3.95
N LEU A 89 -1.11 -11.44 -3.69
CA LEU A 89 0.09 -11.50 -4.54
C LEU A 89 0.36 -12.96 -4.91
N GLY A 90 0.54 -13.26 -6.20
CA GLY A 90 0.83 -14.62 -6.67
C GLY A 90 -0.22 -15.65 -6.22
N PHE A 91 -1.51 -15.29 -6.26
CA PHE A 91 -2.64 -16.11 -5.80
C PHE A 91 -2.66 -16.42 -4.30
N ARG A 92 -1.85 -15.74 -3.48
CA ARG A 92 -1.86 -15.87 -2.02
C ARG A 92 -2.18 -14.53 -1.36
N PRO A 93 -3.09 -14.50 -0.38
CA PRO A 93 -3.33 -13.29 0.39
C PRO A 93 -2.09 -12.96 1.23
N VAL A 94 -1.73 -11.69 1.29
CA VAL A 94 -0.56 -11.20 2.04
C VAL A 94 -0.77 -11.32 3.55
N GLY A 95 -1.99 -11.10 4.00
CA GLY A 95 -2.41 -11.20 5.40
C GLY A 95 -3.67 -12.03 5.54
N LYS A 96 -4.02 -12.38 6.78
CA LYS A 96 -5.27 -13.09 7.08
C LYS A 96 -6.49 -12.18 6.92
N ASN A 97 -6.33 -10.91 7.30
CA ASN A 97 -7.39 -9.91 7.28
C ASN A 97 -7.29 -9.02 6.03
N ARG A 98 -8.30 -8.17 5.86
CA ARG A 98 -8.33 -7.15 4.81
C ARG A 98 -7.39 -6.01 5.16
N PHE A 99 -7.00 -5.23 4.17
CA PHE A 99 -6.21 -4.02 4.32
C PHE A 99 -7.01 -2.83 3.84
N ARG A 100 -7.03 -1.77 4.65
CA ARG A 100 -7.53 -0.45 4.25
C ARG A 100 -6.37 0.41 3.76
N VAL A 101 -6.65 1.30 2.82
CA VAL A 101 -5.67 2.31 2.41
C VAL A 101 -5.69 3.46 3.42
N THR A 102 -4.59 3.69 4.13
CA THR A 102 -4.49 4.77 5.12
C THR A 102 -3.91 6.05 4.54
N GLY A 103 -3.23 5.95 3.41
CA GLY A 103 -2.64 7.10 2.75
C GLY A 103 -2.00 6.77 1.40
N SER A 104 -1.86 7.82 0.60
CA SER A 104 -1.12 7.85 -0.64
C SER A 104 -0.11 8.99 -0.59
N SER A 105 1.10 8.75 -1.05
CA SER A 105 2.12 9.79 -1.23
C SER A 105 2.57 9.81 -2.68
N GLU A 106 2.46 10.98 -3.31
CA GLU A 106 2.66 11.12 -4.75
C GLU A 106 3.81 12.07 -5.05
N THR A 107 4.63 11.71 -6.02
CA THR A 107 5.69 12.55 -6.57
C THR A 107 5.52 12.62 -8.08
N TRP A 108 5.24 13.81 -8.60
CA TRP A 108 5.01 14.02 -10.02
C TRP A 108 6.34 14.35 -10.70
N ASP A 109 6.88 13.40 -11.46
CA ASP A 109 8.24 13.49 -12.02
C ASP A 109 8.24 14.24 -13.36
N VAL A 110 7.41 13.81 -14.32
CA VAL A 110 7.43 14.33 -15.70
C VAL A 110 6.04 14.79 -16.10
N ILE A 111 5.94 16.06 -16.47
CA ILE A 111 4.71 16.69 -16.95
C ILE A 111 4.98 17.23 -18.35
N TYR A 112 4.16 16.83 -19.32
CA TYR A 112 4.23 17.29 -20.71
C TYR A 112 3.44 18.59 -20.93
N ASN A 113 3.43 19.05 -22.19
CA ASN A 113 2.65 20.21 -22.61
C ASN A 113 1.17 20.02 -22.23
N GLN A 114 0.47 21.12 -21.97
CA GLN A 114 -0.91 21.13 -21.48
C GLN A 114 -1.10 20.52 -20.08
N GLY A 115 -0.03 20.24 -19.33
CA GLY A 115 -0.10 19.75 -17.95
C GLY A 115 -0.39 18.25 -17.84
N GLU A 116 -0.18 17.49 -18.91
CA GLU A 116 -0.38 16.05 -18.94
C GLU A 116 0.71 15.33 -18.13
N LEU A 117 0.31 14.57 -17.11
CA LEU A 117 1.24 13.84 -16.26
C LEU A 117 1.70 12.58 -16.97
N ALA A 118 2.98 12.54 -17.33
CA ALA A 118 3.58 11.44 -18.05
C ALA A 118 4.21 10.39 -17.13
N ARG A 119 4.74 10.81 -15.98
CA ARG A 119 5.36 9.93 -15.00
C ARG A 119 5.16 10.44 -13.59
N ALA A 120 4.83 9.54 -12.68
CA ALA A 120 4.73 9.80 -11.25
C ALA A 120 5.18 8.59 -10.44
N LYS A 121 5.60 8.82 -9.20
CA LYS A 121 5.82 7.78 -8.20
C LYS A 121 4.74 7.91 -7.15
N LEU A 122 4.10 6.79 -6.84
CA LEU A 122 3.06 6.67 -5.85
C LEU A 122 3.54 5.71 -4.78
N THR A 123 3.47 6.08 -3.52
CA THR A 123 3.68 5.18 -2.39
C THR A 123 2.34 4.99 -1.68
N LEU A 124 1.80 3.78 -1.75
CA LEU A 124 0.59 3.40 -1.03
C LEU A 124 0.95 2.90 0.36
N THR A 125 0.29 3.42 1.39
CA THR A 125 0.35 2.88 2.75
C THR A 125 -0.97 2.20 3.08
N LEU A 126 -0.87 0.93 3.46
CA LEU A 126 -1.99 0.09 3.84
C LEU A 126 -1.86 -0.28 5.32
N GLU A 127 -2.99 -0.46 5.98
CA GLU A 127 -3.07 -0.96 7.35
C GLU A 127 -4.12 -2.08 7.44
N GLU A 128 -3.83 -3.08 8.25
CA GLU A 128 -4.72 -4.19 8.52
C GLU A 128 -6.04 -3.71 9.13
N TYR A 129 -7.15 -4.20 8.59
CA TYR A 129 -8.50 -3.97 9.08
C TYR A 129 -9.01 -5.27 9.72
N ALA A 130 -9.00 -5.29 11.06
CA ALA A 130 -9.40 -6.43 11.89
C ALA A 130 -10.87 -6.37 12.30
#